data_AF-A0A7K3R196-F1
#
_entry.id   AF-A0A7K3R196-F1
#
_cell.length_a   1.000
_cell.length_b   1.000
_cell.length_c   1.000
_cell.angle_alpha   90.00
_cell.angle_beta   90.00
_cell.angle_gamma   90.00
#
_symmetry.space_group_name_H-M   'P 1'
#
loop_
_entity.id
_entity.type
_entity.pdbx_description
1 polymer ?
#
loop_
_entity_poly.entity_id
_entity_poly.type
_entity_poly.pdbx_seq_one_letter_code
_entity_poly.pdbx_strand_id
1 'polypeptide(L)'
;MTMTDPHTLTGAYALHALPDDERADFERHLAGCPTCAREVEEFEAAAARLALAASVPVRPAMREEVLHRVGSVRQLTPGTTPVERVRRSKGAAPARWAL
;
A
#
# COMPACT_ATOMS: atom_id res chain seq x y z
N MET A 1 3.63 -8.56 21.73
CA MET A 1 3.87 -7.32 20.97
C MET A 1 5.03 -6.62 21.64
N THR A 2 6.22 -6.69 21.05
CA THR A 2 7.34 -5.83 21.48
C THR A 2 6.90 -4.41 21.14
N MET A 3 6.85 -3.51 22.13
CA MET A 3 6.57 -2.09 21.87
C MET A 3 7.76 -1.51 21.11
N THR A 4 7.72 -1.58 19.79
CA THR A 4 8.62 -0.81 18.93
C THR A 4 8.29 0.66 19.12
N ASP A 5 9.32 1.50 19.33
CA ASP A 5 9.15 2.94 19.45
C ASP A 5 8.56 3.50 18.15
N PRO A 6 7.31 4.05 18.16
CA PRO A 6 6.66 4.55 16.95
C PRO A 6 7.48 5.64 16.27
N HIS A 7 8.30 6.42 16.99
CA HIS A 7 9.12 7.47 16.40
C HIS A 7 10.18 6.93 15.43
N THR A 8 10.58 5.66 15.55
CA THR A 8 11.54 5.02 14.66
C THR A 8 10.94 4.50 13.36
N LEU A 9 9.61 4.56 13.21
CA LEU A 9 8.87 3.96 12.08
C LEU A 9 8.56 4.96 10.96
N THR A 10 8.86 6.24 11.13
CA THR A 10 8.50 7.31 10.16
C THR A 10 9.05 7.04 8.76
N GLY A 11 10.32 6.62 8.65
CA GLY A 11 10.93 6.26 7.37
C GLY A 11 10.32 5.01 6.73
N ALA A 12 10.04 3.96 7.51
CA ALA A 12 9.41 2.75 7.01
C ALA A 12 7.95 3.00 6.58
N TYR A 13 7.23 3.84 7.32
CA TYR A 13 5.89 4.28 6.96
C TYR A 13 5.88 5.06 5.64
N ALA A 14 6.76 6.07 5.50
CA ALA A 14 6.86 6.90 4.30
C ALA A 14 7.21 6.10 3.03
N LEU A 15 7.83 4.94 3.18
CA LEU A 15 8.17 4.02 2.08
C LEU A 15 7.15 2.88 1.90
N HIS A 16 6.02 2.92 2.61
CA HIS A 16 5.01 1.86 2.63
C HIS A 16 5.58 0.46 2.97
N ALA A 17 6.56 0.41 3.88
CA ALA A 17 7.29 -0.80 4.25
C ALA A 17 6.84 -1.42 5.59
N LEU A 18 5.80 -0.86 6.22
CA LEU A 18 5.23 -1.42 7.45
C LEU A 18 4.21 -2.53 7.15
N PRO A 19 4.22 -3.63 7.93
CA PRO A 19 3.10 -4.56 8.02
C PRO A 19 1.77 -3.86 8.33
N ASP A 20 0.64 -4.47 7.98
CA ASP A 20 -0.68 -3.85 8.12
C ASP A 20 -1.03 -3.47 9.57
N ASP A 21 -0.64 -4.29 10.54
CA ASP A 21 -0.82 -4.05 11.97
C ASP A 21 0.05 -2.90 12.48
N GLU A 22 1.35 -2.91 12.16
CA GLU A 22 2.26 -1.82 12.52
C GLU A 22 1.88 -0.49 11.86
N ARG A 23 1.40 -0.53 10.61
CA ARG A 23 0.92 0.66 9.90
C ARG A 23 -0.30 1.25 10.61
N ALA A 24 -1.30 0.44 10.93
CA ALA A 24 -2.50 0.90 11.62
C ALA A 24 -2.16 1.48 13.01
N ASP A 25 -1.18 0.90 13.71
CA ASP A 25 -0.70 1.39 14.99
C ASP A 25 0.04 2.72 14.86
N PHE A 26 0.90 2.85 13.85
CA PHE A 26 1.61 4.09 13.55
C PHE A 26 0.67 5.21 13.07
N GLU A 27 -0.35 4.93 12.27
CA GLU A 27 -1.35 5.92 11.85
C GLU A 27 -2.11 6.54 13.04
N ARG A 28 -2.42 5.73 14.07
CA ARG A 28 -3.02 6.24 15.31
C ARG A 28 -2.06 7.15 16.07
N HIS A 29 -0.76 6.85 16.07
CA HIS A 29 0.26 7.74 16.63
C HIS A 29 0.40 9.04 15.83
N LEU A 30 0.42 8.93 14.49
CA LEU A 30 0.59 10.05 13.57
C LEU A 30 -0.49 11.13 13.76
N ALA A 31 -1.73 10.72 14.04
CA ALA A 31 -2.84 11.62 14.34
C ALA A 31 -2.59 12.54 15.56
N GLY A 32 -1.67 12.19 16.46
CA GLY A 32 -1.35 12.94 17.68
C GLY A 32 0.06 13.50 17.75
N CYS A 33 0.93 13.25 16.77
CA CYS A 33 2.34 13.65 16.84
C CYS A 33 2.76 14.54 15.65
N PRO A 34 2.74 15.88 15.82
CA PRO A 34 3.14 16.83 14.77
C PRO A 34 4.59 16.66 14.28
N THR A 35 5.50 16.19 15.15
CA THR A 35 6.89 15.94 14.79
C THR A 35 7.01 14.77 13.81
N CYS A 36 6.33 13.65 14.08
CA CYS A 36 6.32 12.52 13.16
C CYS A 36 5.57 12.82 11.87
N ALA A 37 4.50 13.63 11.92
CA ALA A 37 3.83 14.10 10.71
C ALA A 37 4.78 14.88 9.79
N ARG A 38 5.53 15.84 10.36
CA ARG A 38 6.54 16.58 9.60
C ARG A 38 7.64 15.68 9.05
N GLU A 39 8.17 14.77 9.85
CA GLU A 39 9.24 13.86 9.42
C GLU A 39 8.77 12.93 8.29
N VAL A 40 7.54 12.43 8.35
CA VAL A 40 6.94 11.64 7.25
C VAL A 40 6.83 12.49 5.98
N GLU A 41 6.32 13.72 6.05
CA GLU A 41 6.26 14.62 4.89
C GLU A 41 7.65 14.87 4.28
N GLU A 42 8.66 15.07 5.13
CA GLU A 42 10.05 15.27 4.69
C GLU A 42 10.63 14.01 4.02
N PHE A 43 10.37 12.82 4.58
CA PHE A 43 10.79 11.56 3.97
C PHE A 43 10.07 11.24 2.68
N GLU A 44 8.76 11.48 2.58
CA GLU A 44 7.99 11.33 1.34
C GLU A 44 8.55 12.25 0.24
N ALA A 45 8.89 13.49 0.57
CA ALA A 45 9.51 14.42 -0.35
C ALA A 45 10.91 13.94 -0.78
N ALA A 46 11.71 13.36 0.13
CA ALA A 46 13.01 12.78 -0.21
C ALA A 46 12.86 11.55 -1.12
N ALA A 47 11.92 10.66 -0.82
CA ALA A 47 11.60 9.49 -1.62
C ALA A 47 11.16 9.87 -3.03
N ALA A 48 10.34 10.91 -3.19
CA ALA A 48 9.92 11.41 -4.51
C ALA A 48 11.12 11.89 -5.35
N ARG A 49 12.10 12.58 -4.75
CA ARG A 49 13.33 13.00 -5.45
C ARG A 49 14.16 11.80 -5.90
N LEU A 50 14.30 10.79 -5.05
CA LEU A 50 14.98 9.55 -5.40
C LEU A 50 14.26 8.80 -6.52
N ALA A 51 12.93 8.72 -6.47
CA ALA A 51 12.11 8.07 -7.50
C ALA A 51 12.26 8.75 -8.86
N LEU A 52 12.31 10.08 -8.92
CA LEU A 52 12.57 10.82 -10.14
C LEU A 52 13.97 10.51 -10.70
N ALA A 53 14.99 10.50 -9.84
CA ALA A 53 16.37 10.20 -10.24
C ALA A 53 16.54 8.75 -10.73
N ALA A 54 15.79 7.81 -10.18
CA ALA A 54 15.83 6.38 -10.52
C ALA A 54 14.84 5.98 -11.63
N SER A 55 14.06 6.92 -12.16
CA SER A 55 13.03 6.63 -13.16
C SER A 55 13.62 6.15 -14.49
N VAL A 56 12.91 5.23 -15.16
CA VAL A 56 13.28 4.70 -16.47
C VAL A 56 12.21 5.03 -17.50
N PRO A 57 12.57 5.21 -18.79
CA PRO A 57 11.59 5.43 -19.85
C PRO A 57 10.55 4.29 -19.91
N VAL A 58 9.28 4.67 -20.00
CA VAL A 58 8.17 3.72 -20.23
C VAL A 58 7.88 3.59 -21.72
N ARG A 59 7.19 2.51 -22.11
CA ARG A 59 6.71 2.35 -23.50
C ARG A 59 5.80 3.53 -23.87
N PRO A 60 5.96 4.18 -25.05
CA PRO A 60 5.16 5.35 -25.42
C PRO A 60 3.65 5.13 -25.38
N ALA A 61 3.19 3.92 -25.68
CA ALA A 61 1.77 3.56 -25.67
C ALA A 61 1.17 3.37 -24.26
N MET A 62 1.99 3.25 -23.19
CA MET A 62 1.50 2.95 -21.83
C MET A 62 0.43 3.94 -21.37
N ARG A 63 0.59 5.23 -21.67
CA ARG A 63 -0.40 6.24 -21.27
C ARG A 63 -1.75 5.98 -21.91
N GLU A 64 -1.78 5.71 -23.21
CA GLU A 64 -3.01 5.44 -23.95
C GLU A 64 -3.65 4.14 -23.49
N GLU A 65 -2.86 3.07 -23.35
CA GLU A 65 -3.31 1.76 -22.86
C GLU A 65 -3.96 1.86 -21.47
N VAL A 66 -3.32 2.57 -20.53
CA VAL A 66 -3.84 2.78 -19.17
C VAL A 66 -5.15 3.55 -19.21
N LEU A 67 -5.21 4.67 -19.95
CA LEU A 67 -6.41 5.49 -20.03
C LEU A 67 -7.59 4.76 -20.68
N HIS A 68 -7.34 3.97 -21.73
CA HIS A 68 -8.34 3.10 -22.32
C HIS A 68 -8.83 2.06 -21.30
N ARG A 69 -7.91 1.43 -20.57
CA ARG A 69 -8.25 0.43 -19.55
C ARG A 69 -9.10 1.02 -18.43
N VAL A 70 -8.77 2.22 -17.94
CA VAL A 70 -9.54 2.91 -16.89
C VAL A 70 -11.02 3.07 -17.28
N GLY A 71 -11.32 3.41 -18.54
CA GLY A 71 -12.69 3.51 -19.04
C GLY A 71 -13.47 2.18 -19.08
N SER A 72 -12.76 1.04 -19.11
CA SER A 72 -13.38 -0.30 -19.10
C SER A 72 -13.51 -0.92 -17.70
N VAL A 73 -12.78 -0.40 -16.71
CA VAL A 73 -12.86 -0.89 -15.33
C VAL A 73 -14.08 -0.28 -14.66
N ARG A 74 -14.95 -1.13 -14.11
CA ARG A 74 -16.10 -0.68 -13.32
C ARG A 74 -15.59 0.10 -12.11
N GLN A 75 -15.89 1.39 -12.10
CA GLN A 75 -15.57 2.28 -10.98
C GLN A 75 -16.44 1.91 -9.77
N LEU A 76 -15.85 2.01 -8.58
CA LEU A 76 -16.62 1.86 -7.34
C LEU A 76 -17.55 3.05 -7.18
N THR A 77 -18.73 2.83 -6.62
CA THR A 77 -19.67 3.91 -6.31
C THR A 77 -19.08 4.75 -5.18
N PRO A 78 -19.04 6.10 -5.31
CA PRO A 78 -18.61 6.96 -4.21
C PRO A 78 -19.39 6.65 -2.94
N GLY A 79 -18.69 6.47 -1.81
CA GLY A 79 -19.30 6.18 -0.51
C GLY A 79 -19.52 4.69 -0.18
N THR A 80 -19.27 3.77 -1.11
CA THR A 80 -19.19 2.35 -0.74
C THR A 80 -17.78 2.03 -0.25
N THR A 81 -17.62 1.67 1.02
CA THR A 81 -16.40 0.98 1.45
C THR A 81 -16.30 -0.32 0.63
N PRO A 82 -15.15 -0.62 0.02
CA PRO A 82 -14.97 -1.89 -0.66
C PRO A 82 -15.23 -3.01 0.36
N VAL A 83 -16.30 -3.78 0.16
CA VAL A 83 -16.48 -5.02 0.92
C VAL A 83 -15.34 -5.92 0.50
N GLU A 84 -14.41 -6.16 1.42
CA GLU A 84 -13.36 -7.16 1.22
C GLU A 84 -14.05 -8.50 0.98
N ARG A 85 -14.15 -8.89 -0.31
CA ARG A 85 -14.69 -10.20 -0.67
C ARG A 85 -13.66 -11.25 -0.30
N VAL A 86 -13.69 -11.67 0.95
CA VAL A 86 -13.01 -12.87 1.42
C VAL A 86 -13.62 -14.08 0.69
N ARG A 87 -12.84 -14.57 -0.30
CA ARG A 87 -12.65 -15.96 -0.78
C ARG A 87 -13.72 -16.70 -1.59
N ARG A 88 -13.25 -17.34 -2.66
CA ARG A 88 -13.36 -18.80 -2.86
C ARG A 88 -12.03 -19.36 -3.37
N SER A 89 -11.31 -20.11 -2.53
CA SER A 89 -10.30 -21.04 -3.03
C SER A 89 -11.05 -22.14 -3.80
N LYS A 90 -10.88 -22.19 -5.12
CA LYS A 90 -11.32 -23.34 -5.91
C LYS A 90 -10.27 -24.44 -5.74
N GLY A 91 -10.64 -25.52 -5.06
CA GLY A 91 -9.90 -26.77 -5.08
C GLY A 91 -9.47 -27.30 -3.71
N ALA A 92 -10.42 -27.72 -2.87
CA ALA A 92 -10.14 -28.84 -1.98
C ALA A 92 -10.19 -30.10 -2.85
N ALA A 93 -9.03 -30.59 -3.31
CA ALA A 93 -8.93 -31.93 -3.87
C ALA A 93 -9.24 -32.94 -2.74
N PRO A 94 -9.97 -34.04 -2.99
CA PRO A 94 -10.21 -35.03 -1.95
C PRO A 94 -8.89 -35.72 -1.58
N ALA A 95 -8.58 -35.71 -0.28
CA ALA A 95 -7.52 -36.53 0.27
C ALA A 95 -7.86 -38.01 0.07
N ARG A 96 -7.03 -38.71 -0.70
CA ARG A 96 -6.86 -40.16 -0.60
C ARG A 96 -5.39 -40.47 -0.78
N TRP A 97 -4.68 -40.60 0.35
CA TRP A 97 -3.38 -41.26 0.34
C TRP A 97 -3.66 -42.75 0.41
N ALA A 98 -3.34 -43.43 -0.69
CA ALA A 98 -3.34 -44.89 -0.74
C ALA A 98 -2.09 -45.42 -0.04
N LEU A 99 -2.28 -46.43 0.79
CA LEU A 99 -1.38 -47.57 0.96
C LEU A 99 -2.24 -48.82 0.83
#